data_AF-A0A942H248-F1
#
_entry.id   AF-A0A942H248-F1
#
_cell.length_a   1.000
_cell.length_b   1.000
_cell.length_c   1.000
_cell.angle_alpha   90.00
_cell.angle_beta   90.00
_cell.angle_gamma   90.00
#
_symmetry.space_group_name_H-M   'P 1'
#
loop_
_entity.id
_entity.type
_entity.pdbx_description
1 polymer ?
#
loop_
_entity_poly.entity_id
_entity_poly.type
_entity_poly.pdbx_seq_one_letter_code
_entity_poly.pdbx_strand_id
1 'polypeptide(L)'
;MPKLDFDKKKFTCKFGYCTGKAIDLADPSLHIKAQEYKRRVSNMMRAISPEDIARIPKARNYSVSRKYDGENAMLFFDGKQMLSVNAGGTVRVGLPAFEEAAELLKKAKVGSCTLAGEIYVRKGATKAHPVQQVVRVLRNPPSKDKLEDLGVAVFDVIEADGEQVSSVADVYGLLAKWFGKGKQIHPAENRFVDKTEGIMQAFTEWVIGENAEGLVVRNDQTGWFKIKLRHNLDVAIIGYSEGTDDRKGMLHDLLVAVIRDDGTFQEFTRVGGGFTEEERRTFVAELKRRVVPSDYVAVNNDYVAYEMIKPGPVIEISCLDLIGERARGGPVKRMVLDWDGKRYTALLRMPLVSVISPQFIGLRDDKEAVAEDVSIKQVTDLITIADADRSAHADDAPESEILERVVYTKVMKEKTMVRKLLLWKTNKQDRGDFPGYVVYLTDFSPNRKDPLERDIKISNNEKTARKFFQELAEKNFIGGWERVE
;
A
#
# COMPACT_ATOMS: atom_id res chain seq x y z
N MET A 1 13.48 27.59 -8.36
CA MET A 1 14.37 26.94 -7.37
C MET A 1 13.55 26.59 -6.13
N PRO A 2 13.67 25.36 -5.60
CA PRO A 2 12.98 24.95 -4.38
C PRO A 2 13.51 25.75 -3.18
N LYS A 3 12.65 26.12 -2.24
CA LYS A 3 13.06 26.76 -0.97
C LYS A 3 13.14 25.70 0.11
N LEU A 4 14.35 25.41 0.58
CA LEU A 4 14.62 24.31 1.51
C LEU A 4 14.71 24.76 2.98
N ASP A 5 14.52 26.05 3.25
CA ASP A 5 14.50 26.58 4.61
C ASP A 5 13.37 25.96 5.44
N PHE A 6 13.62 25.79 6.74
CA PHE A 6 12.65 25.19 7.66
C PHE A 6 12.84 25.74 9.07
N ASP A 7 11.76 25.75 9.85
CA ASP A 7 11.82 26.11 11.27
C ASP A 7 12.35 24.93 12.09
N LYS A 8 13.61 25.02 12.53
CA LYS A 8 14.24 24.00 13.38
C LYS A 8 13.45 23.70 14.65
N LYS A 9 12.64 24.64 15.18
CA LYS A 9 11.82 24.40 16.39
C LYS A 9 10.68 23.42 16.14
N LYS A 10 10.28 23.23 14.88
CA LYS A 10 9.24 22.27 14.47
C LYS A 10 9.80 20.92 14.06
N PHE A 11 11.12 20.78 14.01
CA PHE A 11 11.82 19.56 13.63
C PHE A 11 12.41 18.88 14.86
N THR A 12 12.48 17.56 14.82
CA THR A 12 13.21 16.76 15.81
C THR A 12 14.64 16.56 15.31
N CYS A 13 15.62 17.12 16.01
CA CYS A 13 17.02 17.05 15.61
C CYS A 13 17.86 16.23 16.60
N LYS A 14 18.66 15.29 16.09
CA LYS A 14 19.64 14.50 16.84
C LYS A 14 20.91 14.35 16.00
N PHE A 15 22.07 14.59 16.61
CA PHE A 15 23.38 14.39 15.96
C PHE A 15 23.59 15.15 14.64
N GLY A 16 22.99 16.35 14.49
CA GLY A 16 23.05 17.13 13.24
C GLY A 16 22.02 16.74 12.18
N TYR A 17 21.33 15.61 12.37
CA TYR A 17 20.24 15.15 11.53
C TYR A 17 18.89 15.58 12.09
N CYS A 18 18.00 16.09 11.23
CA CYS A 18 16.69 16.58 11.61
C CYS A 18 15.58 15.88 10.80
N THR A 19 14.48 15.55 11.49
CA THR A 19 13.25 15.04 10.87
C THR A 19 12.07 15.96 11.16
N GLY A 20 11.19 16.11 10.19
CA GLY A 20 10.01 16.97 10.33
C GLY A 20 8.94 16.64 9.29
N LYS A 21 7.96 17.51 9.16
CA LYS A 21 6.86 17.38 8.19
C LYS A 21 7.01 18.42 7.09
N ALA A 22 6.60 18.06 5.87
CA ALA A 22 6.71 18.92 4.71
C ALA A 22 5.87 20.20 4.82
N ILE A 23 4.78 20.16 5.60
CA ILE A 23 3.97 21.35 5.92
C ILE A 23 4.76 22.42 6.70
N ASP A 24 5.86 22.04 7.34
CA ASP A 24 6.72 22.94 8.11
C ASP A 24 7.96 23.42 7.34
N LEU A 25 8.05 23.09 6.04
CA LEU A 25 9.03 23.68 5.12
C LEU A 25 8.58 25.06 4.65
N ALA A 26 9.55 25.89 4.23
CA ALA A 26 9.27 27.14 3.52
C ALA A 26 8.57 26.90 2.16
N ASP A 27 8.75 25.71 1.57
CA ASP A 27 8.03 25.23 0.40
C ASP A 27 7.34 23.88 0.66
N PRO A 28 6.08 23.90 1.15
CA PRO A 28 5.30 22.67 1.35
C PRO A 28 4.96 21.92 0.05
N SER A 29 5.08 22.56 -1.12
CA SER A 29 4.74 21.95 -2.41
C SER A 29 5.68 20.79 -2.79
N LEU A 30 6.85 20.70 -2.15
CA LEU A 30 7.78 19.59 -2.33
C LEU A 30 7.16 18.23 -1.96
N HIS A 31 6.18 18.22 -1.03
CA HIS A 31 5.40 17.02 -0.72
C HIS A 31 4.58 16.55 -1.93
N ILE A 32 3.93 17.48 -2.62
CA ILE A 32 3.13 17.18 -3.82
C ILE A 32 4.04 16.61 -4.91
N LYS A 33 5.21 17.21 -5.12
CA LYS A 33 6.22 16.70 -6.07
C LYS A 33 6.64 15.25 -5.73
N ALA A 34 6.89 14.95 -4.45
CA ALA A 34 7.23 13.59 -4.02
C ALA A 34 6.08 12.58 -4.27
N GLN A 35 4.83 12.97 -4.00
CA GLN A 35 3.65 12.14 -4.28
C GLN A 35 3.43 11.91 -5.77
N GLU A 36 3.59 12.95 -6.59
CA GLU A 36 3.45 12.87 -8.05
C GLU A 36 4.50 11.96 -8.66
N TYR A 37 5.75 12.07 -8.21
CA TYR A 37 6.83 11.19 -8.64
C TYR A 37 6.53 9.73 -8.29
N LYS A 38 6.18 9.44 -7.03
CA LYS A 38 5.85 8.09 -6.58
C LYS A 38 4.68 7.50 -7.37
N ARG A 39 3.62 8.29 -7.60
CA ARG A 39 2.46 7.89 -8.40
C ARG A 39 2.86 7.57 -9.83
N ARG A 40 3.67 8.44 -10.46
CA ARG A 40 4.16 8.26 -11.84
C ARG A 40 4.96 6.97 -11.97
N VAL A 41 5.96 6.77 -11.10
CA VAL A 41 6.82 5.57 -11.12
C VAL A 41 6.00 4.30 -10.85
N SER A 42 5.11 4.33 -9.87
CA SER A 42 4.25 3.18 -9.52
C SER A 42 3.31 2.78 -10.67
N ASN A 43 2.82 3.75 -11.45
CA ASN A 43 1.96 3.50 -12.60
C ASN A 43 2.74 3.03 -13.84
N MET A 44 3.99 3.45 -14.02
CA MET A 44 4.81 3.11 -15.18
C MET A 44 5.54 1.77 -15.03
N MET A 45 5.98 1.42 -13.82
CA MET A 45 6.82 0.25 -13.58
C MET A 45 6.00 -1.05 -13.58
N ARG A 46 6.39 -1.98 -14.44
CA ARG A 46 5.81 -3.33 -14.50
C ARG A 46 6.68 -4.31 -13.71
N ALA A 47 6.07 -5.08 -12.82
CA ALA A 47 6.76 -6.17 -12.13
C ALA A 47 6.82 -7.40 -13.04
N ILE A 48 7.99 -7.99 -13.20
CA ILE A 48 8.17 -9.29 -13.88
C ILE A 48 9.10 -10.20 -13.08
N SER A 49 8.95 -11.51 -13.24
CA SER A 49 9.88 -12.49 -12.70
C SER A 49 11.03 -12.74 -13.68
N PRO A 50 12.16 -13.36 -13.26
CA PRO A 50 13.26 -13.64 -14.16
C PRO A 50 12.88 -14.53 -15.34
N GLU A 51 11.95 -15.48 -15.15
CA GLU A 51 11.44 -16.36 -16.21
C GLU A 51 10.72 -15.58 -17.32
N ASP A 52 10.18 -14.41 -16.97
CA ASP A 52 9.42 -13.54 -17.87
C ASP A 52 10.27 -12.44 -18.52
N ILE A 53 11.61 -12.41 -18.31
CA ILE A 53 12.49 -11.39 -18.92
C ILE A 53 12.39 -11.40 -20.45
N ALA A 54 12.20 -12.57 -21.06
CA ALA A 54 12.02 -12.70 -22.51
C ALA A 54 10.74 -12.00 -23.03
N ARG A 55 9.79 -11.65 -22.15
CA ARG A 55 8.55 -10.91 -22.48
C ARG A 55 8.75 -9.40 -22.50
N ILE A 56 9.91 -8.88 -22.06
CA ILE A 56 10.23 -7.45 -22.22
C ILE A 56 10.25 -7.13 -23.72
N PRO A 57 9.53 -6.07 -24.19
CA PRO A 57 9.54 -5.70 -25.60
C PRO A 57 10.95 -5.44 -26.09
N LYS A 58 11.32 -6.00 -27.25
CA LYS A 58 12.68 -5.89 -27.81
C LYS A 58 13.02 -4.45 -28.17
N ALA A 59 14.14 -3.96 -27.65
CA ALA A 59 14.76 -2.68 -27.92
C ALA A 59 16.28 -2.78 -27.71
N ARG A 60 17.00 -1.69 -27.95
CA ARG A 60 18.42 -1.54 -27.63
C ARG A 60 18.58 -0.55 -26.48
N ASN A 61 19.78 -0.49 -25.89
CA ASN A 61 20.10 0.49 -24.85
C ASN A 61 19.17 0.44 -23.62
N TYR A 62 18.93 -0.76 -23.09
CA TYR A 62 18.31 -0.89 -21.76
C TYR A 62 19.31 -0.46 -20.71
N SER A 63 18.91 0.48 -19.84
CA SER A 63 19.61 0.69 -18.58
C SER A 63 19.16 -0.36 -17.58
N VAL A 64 20.11 -1.16 -17.11
CA VAL A 64 19.88 -2.15 -16.05
C VAL A 64 20.59 -1.64 -14.81
N SER A 65 19.83 -1.38 -13.75
CA SER A 65 20.38 -0.94 -12.47
C SER A 65 20.01 -1.89 -11.34
N ARG A 66 20.95 -2.04 -10.40
CA ARG A 66 20.74 -2.79 -9.16
C ARG A 66 19.63 -2.14 -8.35
N LYS A 67 18.71 -2.94 -7.81
CA LYS A 67 17.73 -2.47 -6.83
C LYS A 67 18.36 -2.54 -5.44
N TYR A 68 18.44 -1.39 -4.78
CA TYR A 68 18.95 -1.27 -3.42
C TYR A 68 17.79 -1.46 -2.43
N ASP A 69 18.06 -2.19 -1.34
CA ASP A 69 17.10 -2.43 -0.27
C ASP A 69 17.15 -1.30 0.76
N GLY A 70 16.17 -0.39 0.71
CA GLY A 70 16.18 0.76 1.60
C GLY A 70 14.87 1.52 1.72
N GLU A 71 14.99 2.82 2.03
CA GLU A 71 13.87 3.75 2.00
C GLU A 71 14.02 4.70 0.81
N ASN A 72 13.01 4.73 -0.05
CA ASN A 72 12.92 5.67 -1.15
C ASN A 72 12.98 7.13 -0.67
N ALA A 73 13.81 7.95 -1.31
CA ALA A 73 14.00 9.35 -1.01
C ALA A 73 13.95 10.23 -2.27
N MET A 74 13.02 11.18 -2.28
CA MET A 74 13.04 12.28 -3.24
C MET A 74 13.93 13.39 -2.66
N LEU A 75 15.03 13.70 -3.35
CA LEU A 75 16.05 14.64 -2.91
C LEU A 75 15.88 15.97 -3.64
N PHE A 76 16.01 17.07 -2.90
CA PHE A 76 15.91 18.43 -3.43
C PHE A 76 17.16 19.20 -3.06
N PHE A 77 17.74 19.90 -4.04
CA PHE A 77 18.89 20.77 -3.89
C PHE A 77 18.59 22.16 -4.43
N ASP A 78 18.95 23.19 -3.67
CA ASP A 78 18.68 24.60 -3.97
C ASP A 78 19.94 25.43 -4.31
N GLY A 79 21.05 24.75 -4.58
CA GLY A 79 22.35 25.39 -4.81
C GLY A 79 23.18 25.52 -3.53
N LYS A 80 22.56 25.38 -2.35
CA LYS A 80 23.21 25.55 -1.05
C LYS A 80 23.15 24.29 -0.19
N GLN A 81 22.01 23.64 -0.11
CA GLN A 81 21.77 22.51 0.79
C GLN A 81 20.90 21.45 0.10
N MET A 82 20.91 20.25 0.68
CA MET A 82 20.07 19.14 0.23
C MET A 82 19.21 18.60 1.38
N LEU A 83 17.96 18.28 1.06
CA LEU A 83 17.05 17.55 1.94
C LEU A 83 16.30 16.48 1.16
N SER A 84 15.63 15.58 1.87
CA SER A 84 14.68 14.65 1.26
C SER A 84 13.26 14.90 1.73
N VAL A 85 12.27 14.67 0.85
CA VAL A 85 10.86 14.59 1.21
C VAL A 85 10.29 13.26 0.70
N ASN A 86 9.68 12.44 1.56
CA ASN A 86 9.01 11.23 1.10
C ASN A 86 7.53 11.50 0.75
N ALA A 87 6.87 10.55 0.07
CA ALA A 87 5.46 10.70 -0.31
C ALA A 87 4.51 10.82 0.90
N GLY A 88 4.94 10.33 2.08
CA GLY A 88 4.24 10.51 3.37
C GLY A 88 4.41 11.89 3.99
N GLY A 89 5.24 12.76 3.41
CA GLY A 89 5.49 14.12 3.88
C GLY A 89 6.54 14.22 4.98
N THR A 90 7.27 13.13 5.27
CA THR A 90 8.44 13.17 6.15
C THR A 90 9.57 13.89 5.44
N VAL A 91 10.14 14.87 6.12
CA VAL A 91 11.31 15.62 5.66
C VAL A 91 12.53 15.16 6.45
N ARG A 92 13.67 15.03 5.77
CA ARG A 92 14.96 14.72 6.40
C ARG A 92 16.03 15.68 5.93
N VAL A 93 16.81 16.18 6.89
CA VAL A 93 17.89 17.14 6.65
C VAL A 93 19.12 16.71 7.45
N GLY A 94 20.32 16.99 6.95
CA GLY A 94 21.57 16.76 7.69
C GLY A 94 22.01 15.29 7.74
N LEU A 95 21.60 14.47 6.76
CA LEU A 95 22.27 13.19 6.55
C LEU A 95 23.68 13.44 5.99
N PRO A 96 24.72 12.75 6.47
CA PRO A 96 26.07 12.86 5.94
C PRO A 96 26.16 12.72 4.40
N ALA A 97 25.36 11.84 3.80
CA ALA A 97 25.27 11.69 2.35
C ALA A 97 24.68 12.93 1.63
N PHE A 98 23.79 13.69 2.29
CA PHE A 98 23.21 14.91 1.73
C PHE A 98 24.21 16.08 1.79
N GLU A 99 25.05 16.11 2.82
CA GLU A 99 26.14 17.08 2.92
C GLU A 99 27.17 16.84 1.81
N GLU A 100 27.59 15.59 1.62
CA GLU A 100 28.46 15.21 0.50
C GLU A 100 27.82 15.54 -0.86
N ALA A 101 26.52 15.25 -1.02
CA ALA A 101 25.80 15.57 -2.25
C ALA A 101 25.84 17.07 -2.57
N ALA A 102 25.56 17.92 -1.57
CA ALA A 102 25.59 19.36 -1.73
C ALA A 102 26.98 19.88 -2.10
N GLU A 103 28.05 19.34 -1.53
CA GLU A 103 29.42 19.70 -1.90
C GLU A 103 29.76 19.32 -3.35
N LEU A 104 29.39 18.11 -3.76
CA LEU A 104 29.65 17.61 -5.11
C LEU A 104 28.88 18.43 -6.16
N LEU A 105 27.60 18.73 -5.91
CA LEU A 105 26.77 19.55 -6.80
C LEU A 105 27.26 21.00 -6.90
N LYS A 106 27.73 21.60 -5.79
CA LYS A 106 28.37 22.93 -5.82
C LYS A 106 29.65 22.93 -6.66
N LYS A 107 30.51 21.92 -6.50
CA LYS A 107 31.71 21.77 -7.32
C LYS A 107 31.37 21.60 -8.81
N ALA A 108 30.27 20.92 -9.11
CA ALA A 108 29.73 20.78 -10.46
C ALA A 108 28.96 22.02 -10.96
N LYS A 109 28.85 23.09 -10.15
CA LYS A 109 28.13 24.35 -10.44
C LYS A 109 26.65 24.15 -10.78
N VAL A 110 26.02 23.15 -10.18
CA VAL A 110 24.57 22.95 -10.28
C VAL A 110 23.87 24.01 -9.43
N GLY A 111 22.91 24.73 -10.01
CA GLY A 111 22.10 25.73 -9.32
C GLY A 111 20.95 25.12 -8.52
N SER A 112 20.26 24.12 -9.06
CA SER A 112 19.26 23.33 -8.35
C SER A 112 19.00 21.99 -9.03
N CYS A 113 18.57 20.97 -8.28
CA CYS A 113 18.13 19.72 -8.89
C CYS A 113 17.11 18.98 -8.02
N THR A 114 16.32 18.14 -8.67
CA THR A 114 15.44 17.18 -8.01
C THR A 114 15.84 15.77 -8.44
N LEU A 115 16.14 14.90 -7.48
CA LEU A 115 16.64 13.54 -7.72
C LEU A 115 15.74 12.52 -7.03
N ALA A 116 15.78 11.28 -7.49
CA ALA A 116 15.30 10.14 -6.71
C ALA A 116 16.47 9.22 -6.39
N GLY A 117 16.47 8.73 -5.15
CA GLY A 117 17.45 7.76 -4.67
C GLY A 117 16.87 6.85 -3.62
N GLU A 118 17.66 5.86 -3.24
CA GLU A 118 17.37 4.93 -2.17
C GLU A 118 18.35 5.17 -1.02
N ILE A 119 17.85 5.44 0.18
CA ILE A 119 18.67 5.46 1.39
C ILE A 119 18.82 4.02 1.87
N TYR A 120 20.05 3.51 1.99
CA TYR A 120 20.31 2.13 2.34
C TYR A 120 21.42 2.01 3.41
N VAL A 121 21.54 0.84 4.05
CA VAL A 121 22.67 0.58 4.96
C VAL A 121 23.89 0.17 4.15
N ARG A 122 24.91 1.02 4.13
CA ARG A 122 26.16 0.81 3.37
C ARG A 122 27.18 -0.02 4.15
N LYS A 123 27.20 0.12 5.47
CA LYS A 123 28.15 -0.58 6.36
C LYS A 123 27.43 -1.37 7.44
N GLY A 124 27.84 -2.61 7.67
CA GLY A 124 27.29 -3.46 8.72
C GLY A 124 25.84 -3.88 8.50
N ALA A 125 25.35 -3.84 7.25
CA ALA A 125 24.02 -4.32 6.91
C ALA A 125 23.93 -5.82 7.19
N THR A 126 22.95 -6.23 8.00
CA THR A 126 22.58 -7.65 8.05
C THR A 126 21.70 -7.98 6.85
N LYS A 127 21.75 -9.24 6.38
CA LYS A 127 20.86 -9.71 5.30
C LYS A 127 19.39 -9.75 5.73
N ALA A 128 19.11 -9.80 7.03
CA ALA A 128 17.75 -9.83 7.56
C ALA A 128 17.17 -8.42 7.64
N HIS A 129 15.96 -8.23 7.09
CA HIS A 129 15.18 -7.00 7.19
C HIS A 129 15.96 -5.69 6.86
N PRO A 130 16.63 -5.60 5.70
CA PRO A 130 17.48 -4.45 5.35
C PRO A 130 16.73 -3.11 5.41
N VAL A 131 15.49 -3.06 4.91
CA VAL A 131 14.65 -1.85 4.96
C VAL A 131 14.34 -1.43 6.40
N GLN A 132 14.05 -2.39 7.29
CA GLN A 132 13.76 -2.08 8.70
C GLN A 132 14.97 -1.48 9.41
N GLN A 133 16.19 -1.93 9.08
CA GLN A 133 17.42 -1.36 9.61
C GLN A 133 17.57 0.12 9.22
N VAL A 134 17.27 0.46 7.95
CA VAL A 134 17.26 1.85 7.47
C VAL A 134 16.21 2.69 8.22
N VAL A 135 14.96 2.23 8.21
CA VAL A 135 13.84 2.97 8.80
C VAL A 135 14.06 3.23 10.29
N ARG A 136 14.63 2.26 11.03
CA ARG A 136 14.97 2.41 12.44
C ARG A 136 15.97 3.56 12.67
N VAL A 137 17.06 3.59 11.90
CA VAL A 137 18.06 4.66 12.01
C VAL A 137 17.48 6.01 11.60
N LEU A 138 16.73 6.06 10.49
CA LEU A 138 16.16 7.31 9.99
C LEU A 138 15.07 7.91 10.89
N ARG A 139 14.30 7.08 11.62
CA ARG A 139 13.27 7.55 12.55
C ARG A 139 13.85 8.02 13.88
N ASN A 140 14.79 7.26 14.44
CA ASN A 140 15.37 7.55 15.74
C ASN A 140 16.84 7.10 15.77
N PRO A 141 17.76 7.93 15.25
CA PRO A 141 19.17 7.54 15.18
C PRO A 141 19.75 7.40 16.59
N PRO A 142 20.49 6.32 16.88
CA PRO A 142 21.07 6.09 18.21
C PRO A 142 22.41 6.85 18.41
N SER A 143 23.14 7.15 17.32
CA SER A 143 24.41 7.87 17.35
C SER A 143 24.68 8.53 15.99
N LYS A 144 25.70 9.40 15.93
CA LYS A 144 26.18 9.99 14.67
C LYS A 144 26.76 8.93 13.73
N ASP A 145 27.56 8.00 14.25
CA ASP A 145 28.18 6.93 13.46
C ASP A 145 27.15 6.07 12.73
N LYS A 146 25.97 5.84 13.35
CA LYS A 146 24.87 5.11 12.69
C LYS A 146 24.25 5.86 11.53
N LEU A 147 24.32 7.19 11.49
CA LEU A 147 23.92 7.97 10.31
C LEU A 147 24.99 7.87 9.21
N GLU A 148 26.27 7.71 9.56
CA GLU A 148 27.39 7.55 8.60
C GLU A 148 27.47 6.13 7.99
N ASP A 149 26.83 5.15 8.65
CA ASP A 149 26.60 3.81 8.12
C ASP A 149 25.59 3.81 6.97
N LEU A 150 24.76 4.85 6.83
CA LEU A 150 23.82 5.00 5.72
C LEU A 150 24.49 5.57 4.47
N GLY A 151 23.99 5.16 3.31
CA GLY A 151 24.34 5.70 2.00
C GLY A 151 23.10 6.02 1.17
N VAL A 152 23.31 6.68 0.05
CA VAL A 152 22.27 7.07 -0.91
C VAL A 152 22.68 6.62 -2.31
N ALA A 153 21.93 5.68 -2.87
CA ALA A 153 22.07 5.28 -4.26
C ALA A 153 21.06 6.07 -5.12
N VAL A 154 21.53 7.09 -5.84
CA VAL A 154 20.67 7.90 -6.72
C VAL A 154 20.46 7.21 -8.07
N PHE A 155 19.22 7.15 -8.53
CA PHE A 155 18.84 6.38 -9.72
C PHE A 155 17.98 7.18 -10.71
N ASP A 156 17.60 8.41 -10.38
CA ASP A 156 16.85 9.29 -11.28
C ASP A 156 17.21 10.75 -11.09
N VAL A 157 17.17 11.51 -12.19
CA VAL A 157 17.21 12.97 -12.20
C VAL A 157 15.88 13.42 -12.80
N ILE A 158 15.09 14.16 -12.04
CA ILE A 158 13.76 14.62 -12.47
C ILE A 158 13.90 16.00 -13.10
N GLU A 159 14.69 16.87 -12.45
CA GLU A 159 14.88 18.26 -12.85
C GLU A 159 16.33 18.67 -12.55
N ALA A 160 16.95 19.41 -13.46
CA ALA A 160 18.27 20.01 -13.31
C ALA A 160 18.22 21.47 -13.79
N ASP A 161 18.56 22.41 -12.91
CA ASP A 161 18.57 23.86 -13.19
C ASP A 161 17.27 24.40 -13.81
N GLY A 162 16.13 23.84 -13.42
CA GLY A 162 14.80 24.22 -13.91
C GLY A 162 14.32 23.42 -15.13
N GLU A 163 15.18 22.62 -15.75
CA GLU A 163 14.87 21.81 -16.92
C GLU A 163 14.57 20.36 -16.55
N GLN A 164 13.55 19.76 -17.20
CA GLN A 164 13.22 18.35 -16.99
C GLN A 164 14.24 17.43 -17.69
N VAL A 165 14.64 16.35 -17.00
CA VAL A 165 15.50 15.31 -17.59
C VAL A 165 14.63 14.10 -17.90
N SER A 166 14.56 13.72 -19.17
CA SER A 166 13.60 12.71 -19.65
C SER A 166 14.26 11.41 -20.11
N SER A 167 15.43 11.47 -20.75
CA SER A 167 16.10 10.27 -21.25
C SER A 167 16.89 9.56 -20.16
N VAL A 168 16.84 8.23 -20.18
CA VAL A 168 17.59 7.41 -19.20
C VAL A 168 19.11 7.59 -19.36
N ALA A 169 19.58 7.84 -20.58
CA ALA A 169 20.99 8.10 -20.86
C ALA A 169 21.46 9.41 -20.21
N ASP A 170 20.68 10.49 -20.33
CA ASP A 170 21.01 11.78 -19.72
C ASP A 170 20.96 11.69 -18.19
N VAL A 171 19.97 10.97 -17.64
CA VAL A 171 19.87 10.69 -16.20
C VAL A 171 21.18 10.09 -15.69
N TYR A 172 21.61 8.95 -16.24
CA TYR A 172 22.82 8.30 -15.74
C TYR A 172 24.11 9.05 -16.10
N GLY A 173 24.13 9.80 -17.21
CA GLY A 173 25.23 10.70 -17.55
C GLY A 173 25.42 11.81 -16.51
N LEU A 174 24.32 12.45 -16.08
CA LEU A 174 24.34 13.46 -15.02
C LEU A 174 24.71 12.86 -13.66
N LEU A 175 24.12 11.73 -13.29
CA LEU A 175 24.44 11.06 -12.02
C LEU A 175 25.92 10.68 -11.95
N ALA A 176 26.48 10.10 -13.02
CA ALA A 176 27.90 9.76 -13.10
C ALA A 176 28.78 11.02 -12.97
N LYS A 177 28.43 12.10 -13.68
CA LYS A 177 29.13 13.39 -13.62
C LYS A 177 29.12 14.00 -12.21
N TRP A 178 27.98 13.95 -11.51
CA TRP A 178 27.81 14.59 -10.21
C TRP A 178 28.32 13.75 -9.05
N PHE A 179 28.04 12.44 -9.07
CA PHE A 179 28.20 11.58 -7.90
C PHE A 179 29.16 10.40 -8.12
N GLY A 180 29.78 10.27 -9.30
CA GLY A 180 30.69 9.15 -9.61
C GLY A 180 31.94 9.06 -8.71
N LYS A 181 32.26 10.12 -7.94
CA LYS A 181 33.35 10.15 -6.95
C LYS A 181 32.87 10.24 -5.50
N GLY A 182 31.56 10.15 -5.27
CA GLY A 182 30.99 10.20 -3.92
C GLY A 182 31.21 8.89 -3.17
N LYS A 183 31.24 8.97 -1.84
CA LYS A 183 31.51 7.85 -0.92
C LYS A 183 30.26 7.37 -0.20
N GLN A 184 29.37 8.29 0.12
CA GLN A 184 28.12 8.07 0.83
C GLN A 184 26.91 8.31 -0.07
N ILE A 185 27.03 9.20 -1.07
CA ILE A 185 26.09 9.28 -2.19
C ILE A 185 26.78 8.85 -3.49
N HIS A 186 26.12 8.01 -4.28
CA HIS A 186 26.65 7.53 -5.56
C HIS A 186 25.52 7.16 -6.52
N PRO A 187 25.77 7.09 -7.84
CA PRO A 187 24.81 6.52 -8.78
C PRO A 187 24.52 5.07 -8.40
N ALA A 188 23.26 4.66 -8.49
CA ALA A 188 22.90 3.25 -8.43
C ALA A 188 23.74 2.50 -9.48
N GLU A 189 24.36 1.40 -9.06
CA GLU A 189 25.14 0.54 -9.93
C GLU A 189 24.31 0.17 -11.15
N ASN A 190 24.80 0.51 -12.34
CA ASN A 190 24.06 0.41 -13.59
C ASN A 190 24.98 0.04 -14.75
N ARG A 191 24.40 -0.58 -15.78
CA ARG A 191 25.03 -0.81 -17.08
C ARG A 191 24.00 -0.73 -18.19
N PHE A 192 24.44 -0.37 -19.38
CA PHE A 192 23.60 -0.40 -20.58
C PHE A 192 23.80 -1.72 -21.34
N VAL A 193 22.71 -2.33 -21.77
CA VAL A 193 22.71 -3.58 -22.55
C VAL A 193 21.77 -3.48 -23.74
N ASP A 194 22.10 -4.17 -24.83
CA ASP A 194 21.30 -4.11 -26.07
C ASP A 194 20.30 -5.25 -26.24
N LYS A 195 20.33 -6.26 -25.36
CA LYS A 195 19.47 -7.44 -25.45
C LYS A 195 19.09 -7.98 -24.08
N THR A 196 18.02 -8.78 -24.05
CA THR A 196 17.50 -9.43 -22.84
C THR A 196 18.50 -10.37 -22.19
N GLU A 197 19.44 -10.96 -22.95
CA GLU A 197 20.51 -11.79 -22.38
C GLU A 197 21.42 -10.99 -21.45
N GLY A 198 21.70 -9.71 -21.77
CA GLY A 198 22.46 -8.82 -20.90
C GLY A 198 21.71 -8.48 -19.60
N ILE A 199 20.38 -8.42 -19.67
CA ILE A 199 19.53 -8.27 -18.48
C ILE A 199 19.60 -9.52 -17.60
N MET A 200 19.49 -10.72 -18.20
CA MET A 200 19.64 -12.00 -17.49
C MET A 200 21.01 -12.15 -16.85
N GLN A 201 22.08 -11.71 -17.52
CA GLN A 201 23.43 -11.73 -16.98
C GLN A 201 23.54 -10.83 -15.75
N ALA A 202 23.07 -9.59 -15.83
CA ALA A 202 23.04 -8.69 -14.68
C ALA A 202 22.19 -9.25 -13.52
N PHE A 203 21.10 -9.94 -13.83
CA PHE A 203 20.27 -10.60 -12.82
C PHE A 203 21.05 -11.73 -12.11
N THR A 204 21.72 -12.56 -12.89
CA THR A 204 22.53 -13.66 -12.35
C THR A 204 23.68 -13.14 -11.49
N GLU A 205 24.37 -12.10 -11.94
CA GLU A 205 25.49 -11.49 -11.19
C GLU A 205 25.00 -10.83 -9.90
N TRP A 206 24.09 -9.86 -9.99
CA TRP A 206 23.73 -9.03 -8.83
C TRP A 206 22.67 -9.66 -7.94
N VAL A 207 21.65 -10.33 -8.49
CA VAL A 207 20.54 -10.89 -7.71
C VAL A 207 20.92 -12.27 -7.18
N ILE A 208 21.37 -13.18 -8.06
CA ILE A 208 21.73 -14.55 -7.63
C ILE A 208 23.11 -14.58 -6.95
N GLY A 209 24.12 -13.96 -7.57
CA GLY A 209 25.50 -13.99 -7.08
C GLY A 209 25.73 -13.13 -5.84
N GLU A 210 25.10 -11.95 -5.79
CA GLU A 210 25.32 -10.98 -4.70
C GLU A 210 24.09 -10.75 -3.80
N ASN A 211 23.00 -11.48 -4.02
CA ASN A 211 21.78 -11.40 -3.20
C ASN A 211 21.19 -9.97 -3.14
N ALA A 212 21.24 -9.23 -4.25
CA ALA A 212 20.48 -7.98 -4.38
C ALA A 212 18.97 -8.26 -4.45
N GLU A 213 18.13 -7.29 -4.06
CA GLU A 213 16.66 -7.43 -4.11
C GLU A 213 16.12 -7.77 -5.49
N GLY A 214 16.76 -7.25 -6.54
CA GLY A 214 16.29 -7.34 -7.90
C GLY A 214 16.98 -6.34 -8.81
N LEU A 215 16.38 -6.13 -9.99
CA LEU A 215 16.81 -5.15 -10.98
C LEU A 215 15.72 -4.14 -11.25
N VAL A 216 16.13 -2.94 -11.65
CA VAL A 216 15.30 -1.98 -12.37
C VAL A 216 15.84 -1.88 -13.79
N VAL A 217 14.97 -2.17 -14.77
CA VAL A 217 15.29 -2.04 -16.19
C VAL A 217 14.49 -0.87 -16.75
N ARG A 218 15.19 0.08 -17.39
CA ARG A 218 14.58 1.26 -18.00
C ARG A 218 14.96 1.36 -19.46
N ASN A 219 14.00 1.72 -20.28
CA ASN A 219 14.23 2.10 -21.67
C ASN A 219 13.19 3.15 -22.08
N ASP A 220 13.63 4.15 -22.85
CA ASP A 220 12.81 5.30 -23.22
C ASP A 220 11.61 4.92 -24.12
N GLN A 221 11.68 3.79 -24.83
CA GLN A 221 10.61 3.32 -25.72
C GLN A 221 9.75 2.23 -25.07
N THR A 222 10.37 1.27 -24.37
CA THR A 222 9.66 0.08 -23.87
C THR A 222 9.13 0.22 -22.46
N GLY A 223 9.52 1.27 -21.75
CA GLY A 223 9.08 1.55 -20.38
C GLY A 223 10.01 0.98 -19.31
N TRP A 224 9.47 0.88 -18.09
CA TRP A 224 10.23 0.52 -16.89
C TRP A 224 9.74 -0.82 -16.34
N PHE A 225 10.69 -1.65 -15.92
CA PHE A 225 10.44 -2.97 -15.37
C PHE A 225 11.19 -3.12 -14.05
N LYS A 226 10.56 -3.73 -13.06
CA LYS A 226 11.25 -4.27 -11.88
C LYS A 226 11.26 -5.78 -12.00
N ILE A 227 12.47 -6.34 -11.95
CA ILE A 227 12.69 -7.78 -12.04
C ILE A 227 13.01 -8.28 -10.65
N LYS A 228 12.16 -9.15 -10.12
CA LYS A 228 12.25 -9.64 -8.74
C LYS A 228 12.07 -11.15 -8.69
N LEU A 229 12.68 -11.77 -7.68
CA LEU A 229 12.35 -13.13 -7.29
C LEU A 229 10.92 -13.18 -6.74
N ARG A 230 10.27 -14.33 -6.89
CA ARG A 230 8.96 -14.58 -6.28
C ARG A 230 9.15 -14.97 -4.80
N HIS A 231 8.16 -14.66 -3.99
CA HIS A 231 8.09 -15.05 -2.58
C HIS A 231 6.95 -16.04 -2.38
N ASN A 232 7.24 -17.15 -1.68
CA ASN A 232 6.22 -18.10 -1.28
C ASN A 232 5.76 -17.80 0.14
N LEU A 233 4.45 -17.87 0.36
CA LEU A 233 3.79 -17.54 1.62
C LEU A 233 2.67 -18.55 1.84
N ASP A 234 2.54 -19.02 3.07
CA ASP A 234 1.41 -19.85 3.48
C ASP A 234 0.28 -18.94 3.99
N VAL A 235 -0.92 -19.12 3.45
CA VAL A 235 -2.09 -18.28 3.69
C VAL A 235 -3.34 -19.13 3.95
N ALA A 236 -4.21 -18.67 4.85
CA ALA A 236 -5.47 -19.34 5.16
C ALA A 236 -6.57 -18.87 4.22
N ILE A 237 -7.34 -19.79 3.63
CA ILE A 237 -8.55 -19.41 2.89
C ILE A 237 -9.62 -18.97 3.88
N ILE A 238 -10.21 -17.79 3.66
CA ILE A 238 -11.30 -17.25 4.49
C ILE A 238 -12.59 -17.03 3.69
N GLY A 239 -12.52 -17.10 2.35
CA GLY A 239 -13.69 -17.08 1.48
C GLY A 239 -13.33 -17.43 0.03
N TYR A 240 -14.35 -17.61 -0.81
CA TYR A 240 -14.18 -17.87 -2.23
C TYR A 240 -15.29 -17.22 -3.05
N SER A 241 -15.04 -16.98 -4.34
CA SER A 241 -16.06 -16.57 -5.30
C SER A 241 -16.12 -17.57 -6.47
N GLU A 242 -17.33 -17.83 -6.96
CA GLU A 242 -17.59 -18.70 -8.10
C GLU A 242 -17.63 -17.87 -9.39
N GLY A 243 -17.18 -18.44 -10.50
CA GLY A 243 -17.29 -17.83 -11.82
C GLY A 243 -18.75 -17.65 -12.24
N THR A 244 -19.00 -16.64 -13.07
CA THR A 244 -20.32 -16.42 -13.68
C THR A 244 -20.41 -17.09 -15.05
N ASP A 245 -21.62 -17.17 -15.58
CA ASP A 245 -21.89 -17.60 -16.96
C ASP A 245 -21.26 -18.96 -17.33
N ASP A 246 -20.35 -18.98 -18.30
CA ASP A 246 -19.67 -20.16 -18.80
C ASP A 246 -18.64 -20.74 -17.81
N ARG A 247 -18.26 -19.98 -16.79
CA ARG A 247 -17.36 -20.38 -15.70
C ARG A 247 -18.11 -20.77 -14.42
N LYS A 248 -19.44 -20.87 -14.48
CA LYS A 248 -20.24 -21.37 -13.35
C LYS A 248 -19.79 -22.78 -12.92
N GLY A 249 -19.74 -23.01 -11.62
CA GLY A 249 -19.21 -24.22 -10.99
C GLY A 249 -17.69 -24.28 -10.93
N MET A 250 -16.99 -23.22 -11.33
CA MET A 250 -15.53 -23.10 -11.21
C MET A 250 -15.15 -21.95 -10.30
N LEU A 251 -14.08 -22.14 -9.54
CA LEU A 251 -13.49 -21.10 -8.72
C LEU A 251 -13.09 -19.90 -9.60
N HIS A 252 -13.55 -18.72 -9.23
CA HIS A 252 -13.07 -17.47 -9.79
C HIS A 252 -11.78 -17.06 -9.07
N ASP A 253 -11.89 -16.75 -7.78
CA ASP A 253 -10.76 -16.47 -6.90
C ASP A 253 -11.05 -16.83 -5.42
N LEU A 254 -9.98 -17.03 -4.66
CA LEU A 254 -10.01 -17.20 -3.21
C LEU A 254 -9.74 -15.87 -2.53
N LEU A 255 -10.41 -15.61 -1.40
CA LEU A 255 -10.03 -14.60 -0.42
C LEU A 255 -9.18 -15.27 0.67
N VAL A 256 -7.97 -14.76 0.88
CA VAL A 256 -7.02 -15.35 1.83
C VAL A 256 -6.56 -14.36 2.89
N ALA A 257 -6.14 -14.89 4.04
CA ALA A 257 -5.68 -14.12 5.19
C ALA A 257 -4.32 -14.63 5.70
N VAL A 258 -3.61 -13.71 6.34
CA VAL A 258 -2.54 -14.01 7.30
C VAL A 258 -3.06 -13.76 8.71
N ILE A 259 -2.49 -14.42 9.69
CA ILE A 259 -2.97 -14.38 11.07
C ILE A 259 -2.01 -13.54 11.91
N ARG A 260 -2.58 -12.58 12.65
CA ARG A 260 -1.83 -11.69 13.54
C ARG A 260 -1.47 -12.42 14.84
N ASP A 261 -0.52 -11.87 15.59
CA ASP A 261 -0.07 -12.46 16.87
C ASP A 261 -1.20 -12.56 17.92
N ASP A 262 -2.28 -11.79 17.79
CA ASP A 262 -3.48 -11.88 18.64
C ASP A 262 -4.54 -12.87 18.14
N GLY A 263 -4.22 -13.67 17.12
CA GLY A 263 -5.12 -14.70 16.56
C GLY A 263 -6.13 -14.17 15.54
N THR A 264 -6.18 -12.86 15.30
CA THR A 264 -7.12 -12.27 14.33
C THR A 264 -6.67 -12.48 12.88
N PHE A 265 -7.63 -12.64 11.98
CA PHE A 265 -7.40 -12.90 10.55
C PHE A 265 -7.35 -11.58 9.79
N GLN A 266 -6.20 -11.23 9.24
CA GLN A 266 -6.09 -10.04 8.40
C GLN A 266 -6.15 -10.42 6.92
N GLU A 267 -7.13 -9.87 6.21
CA GLU A 267 -7.28 -10.05 4.75
C GLU A 267 -5.95 -9.73 4.06
N PHE A 268 -5.36 -10.71 3.39
CA PHE A 268 -4.04 -10.54 2.78
C PHE A 268 -4.16 -10.15 1.31
N THR A 269 -4.80 -11.02 0.53
CA THR A 269 -5.03 -10.81 -0.90
C THR A 269 -6.16 -11.70 -1.38
N ARG A 270 -6.46 -11.58 -2.67
CA ARG A 270 -7.19 -12.60 -3.43
C ARG A 270 -6.24 -13.37 -4.33
N VAL A 271 -6.61 -14.61 -4.64
CA VAL A 271 -5.80 -15.54 -5.44
C VAL A 271 -6.69 -16.14 -6.52
N GLY A 272 -6.54 -15.68 -7.76
CA GLY A 272 -7.31 -16.16 -8.92
C GLY A 272 -6.47 -16.88 -9.98
N GLY A 273 -5.14 -16.88 -9.85
CA GLY A 273 -4.20 -17.55 -10.77
C GLY A 273 -3.51 -18.75 -10.12
N GLY A 274 -2.87 -19.59 -10.94
CA GLY A 274 -2.13 -20.78 -10.50
C GLY A 274 -2.95 -22.08 -10.46
N PHE A 275 -4.26 -22.01 -10.71
CA PHE A 275 -5.14 -23.19 -10.70
C PHE A 275 -5.33 -23.78 -12.09
N THR A 276 -5.28 -25.11 -12.17
CA THR A 276 -5.86 -25.91 -13.26
C THR A 276 -7.39 -25.84 -13.25
N GLU A 277 -8.03 -26.23 -14.36
CA GLU A 277 -9.49 -26.24 -14.42
C GLU A 277 -10.13 -27.28 -13.49
N GLU A 278 -9.44 -28.41 -13.26
CA GLU A 278 -9.89 -29.45 -12.33
C GLU A 278 -9.89 -28.92 -10.89
N GLU A 279 -8.77 -28.32 -10.45
CA GLU A 279 -8.67 -27.71 -9.12
C GLU A 279 -9.77 -26.67 -8.89
N ARG A 280 -10.06 -25.83 -9.91
CA ARG A 280 -11.13 -24.83 -9.78
C ARG A 280 -12.49 -25.45 -9.49
N ARG A 281 -12.81 -26.60 -10.08
CA ARG A 281 -14.08 -27.31 -9.82
C ARG A 281 -14.06 -27.94 -8.42
N THR A 282 -12.94 -28.56 -8.04
CA THR A 282 -12.76 -29.20 -6.73
C THR A 282 -12.89 -28.18 -5.59
N PHE A 283 -12.21 -27.04 -5.68
CA PHE A 283 -12.29 -25.98 -4.66
C PHE A 283 -13.73 -25.51 -4.45
N VAL A 284 -14.50 -25.22 -5.51
CA VAL A 284 -15.91 -24.81 -5.35
C VAL A 284 -16.73 -25.89 -4.65
N ALA A 285 -16.59 -27.16 -5.08
CA ALA A 285 -17.34 -28.27 -4.50
C ALA A 285 -17.06 -28.48 -3.00
N GLU A 286 -15.82 -28.27 -2.58
CA GLU A 286 -15.39 -28.44 -1.18
C GLU A 286 -15.70 -27.22 -0.32
N LEU A 287 -15.35 -26.02 -0.78
CA LEU A 287 -15.49 -24.79 0.00
C LEU A 287 -16.95 -24.41 0.24
N LYS A 288 -17.85 -24.73 -0.70
CA LYS A 288 -19.30 -24.54 -0.53
C LYS A 288 -19.87 -25.24 0.70
N ARG A 289 -19.25 -26.35 1.14
CA ARG A 289 -19.67 -27.11 2.33
C ARG A 289 -19.14 -26.49 3.64
N ARG A 290 -18.26 -25.50 3.54
CA ARG A 290 -17.58 -24.85 4.66
C ARG A 290 -18.08 -23.42 4.91
N VAL A 291 -19.11 -22.97 4.19
CA VAL A 291 -19.65 -21.61 4.30
C VAL A 291 -20.16 -21.32 5.71
N VAL A 292 -19.82 -20.14 6.22
CA VAL A 292 -20.19 -19.67 7.56
C VAL A 292 -20.71 -18.24 7.52
N PRO A 293 -21.51 -17.83 8.51
CA PRO A 293 -21.94 -16.44 8.62
C PRO A 293 -20.76 -15.46 8.79
N SER A 294 -20.94 -14.24 8.27
CA SER A 294 -19.98 -13.15 8.42
C SER A 294 -20.71 -11.82 8.44
N ASP A 295 -20.33 -10.94 9.36
CA ASP A 295 -20.78 -9.53 9.36
C ASP A 295 -19.94 -8.65 8.43
N TYR A 296 -18.86 -9.22 7.89
CA TYR A 296 -18.03 -8.61 6.87
C TYR A 296 -18.41 -9.11 5.49
N VAL A 297 -18.55 -8.18 4.54
CA VAL A 297 -18.73 -8.48 3.11
C VAL A 297 -17.50 -7.98 2.35
N ALA A 298 -16.77 -8.90 1.75
CA ALA A 298 -15.75 -8.62 0.76
C ALA A 298 -16.33 -8.85 -0.64
N VAL A 299 -15.86 -8.08 -1.63
CA VAL A 299 -16.20 -8.24 -3.04
C VAL A 299 -14.94 -8.32 -3.89
N ASN A 300 -14.98 -9.10 -4.97
CA ASN A 300 -13.90 -9.16 -5.95
C ASN A 300 -14.00 -7.99 -6.96
N ASN A 301 -13.14 -7.99 -7.99
CA ASN A 301 -13.10 -6.92 -8.99
C ASN A 301 -14.37 -6.82 -9.85
N ASP A 302 -15.08 -7.92 -10.00
CA ASP A 302 -16.30 -8.03 -10.79
C ASP A 302 -17.54 -7.79 -9.91
N TYR A 303 -17.33 -7.23 -8.71
CA TYR A 303 -18.34 -6.92 -7.70
C TYR A 303 -19.12 -8.15 -7.21
N VAL A 304 -18.55 -9.35 -7.36
CA VAL A 304 -19.10 -10.58 -6.78
C VAL A 304 -18.67 -10.67 -5.33
N ALA A 305 -19.64 -10.86 -4.43
CA ALA A 305 -19.37 -11.06 -3.02
C ALA A 305 -18.74 -12.43 -2.77
N TYR A 306 -17.75 -12.49 -1.89
CA TYR A 306 -17.18 -13.76 -1.45
C TYR A 306 -18.17 -14.50 -0.53
N GLU A 307 -18.30 -15.80 -0.74
CA GLU A 307 -18.85 -16.70 0.27
C GLU A 307 -17.77 -16.96 1.32
N MET A 308 -17.99 -16.46 2.53
CA MET A 308 -17.06 -16.63 3.64
C MET A 308 -17.14 -18.07 4.17
N ILE A 309 -15.99 -18.67 4.47
CA ILE A 309 -15.88 -20.06 4.93
C ILE A 309 -15.22 -20.14 6.31
N LYS A 310 -15.46 -21.22 7.05
CA LYS A 310 -14.64 -21.54 8.23
C LYS A 310 -13.16 -21.39 7.86
N PRO A 311 -12.32 -20.68 8.66
CA PRO A 311 -10.94 -20.43 8.28
C PRO A 311 -10.17 -21.71 7.93
N GLY A 312 -9.41 -21.64 6.84
CA GLY A 312 -8.74 -22.79 6.24
C GLY A 312 -9.58 -23.45 5.12
N PRO A 313 -9.00 -24.34 4.30
CA PRO A 313 -7.65 -24.91 4.40
C PRO A 313 -6.52 -23.90 4.13
N VAL A 314 -5.29 -24.28 4.46
CA VAL A 314 -4.08 -23.48 4.19
C VAL A 314 -3.57 -23.81 2.80
N ILE A 315 -3.13 -22.78 2.07
CA ILE A 315 -2.49 -22.93 0.76
C ILE A 315 -1.15 -22.23 0.76
N GLU A 316 -0.21 -22.76 -0.01
CA GLU A 316 0.99 -22.03 -0.42
C GLU A 316 0.63 -21.18 -1.65
N ILE A 317 1.01 -19.91 -1.60
CA ILE A 317 0.95 -19.00 -2.74
C ILE A 317 2.33 -18.46 -3.06
N SER A 318 2.61 -18.23 -4.34
CA SER A 318 3.74 -17.41 -4.78
C SER A 318 3.26 -16.02 -5.17
N CYS A 319 4.01 -14.99 -4.80
CA CYS A 319 3.74 -13.62 -5.21
C CYS A 319 5.01 -12.93 -5.70
N LEU A 320 4.86 -11.90 -6.53
CA LEU A 320 6.00 -11.23 -7.16
C LEU A 320 6.48 -10.00 -6.40
N ASP A 321 5.57 -9.29 -5.73
CA ASP A 321 5.93 -8.10 -4.97
C ASP A 321 4.87 -7.78 -3.91
N LEU A 322 5.29 -7.05 -2.87
CA LEU A 322 4.46 -6.60 -1.77
C LEU A 322 4.57 -5.08 -1.63
N ILE A 323 3.43 -4.38 -1.64
CA ILE A 323 3.39 -2.90 -1.57
C ILE A 323 2.72 -2.49 -0.27
N GLY A 324 3.51 -1.99 0.70
CA GLY A 324 3.01 -1.55 2.00
C GLY A 324 2.48 -0.10 2.05
N GLU A 325 2.82 0.74 1.06
CA GLU A 325 2.49 2.17 1.07
C GLU A 325 1.81 2.62 -0.24
N ARG A 326 0.70 3.35 -0.13
CA ARG A 326 -0.02 3.95 -1.25
C ARG A 326 0.81 5.05 -1.93
N ALA A 327 0.44 5.44 -3.15
CA ALA A 327 1.12 6.51 -3.88
C ALA A 327 1.14 7.86 -3.14
N ARG A 328 0.14 8.12 -2.27
CA ARG A 328 0.06 9.33 -1.43
C ARG A 328 0.81 9.24 -0.10
N GLY A 329 1.54 8.16 0.16
CA GLY A 329 2.39 8.01 1.35
C GLY A 329 1.74 7.40 2.59
N GLY A 330 0.43 7.11 2.56
CA GLY A 330 -0.25 6.39 3.65
C GLY A 330 -0.16 4.86 3.49
N PRO A 331 -0.33 4.09 4.58
CA PRO A 331 -0.26 2.64 4.52
C PRO A 331 -1.36 2.04 3.64
N VAL A 332 -1.08 0.89 3.03
CA VAL A 332 -2.15 0.01 2.52
C VAL A 332 -2.82 -0.63 3.73
N LYS A 333 -4.12 -0.41 3.91
CA LYS A 333 -4.88 -1.01 5.01
C LYS A 333 -5.82 -2.11 4.52
N ARG A 334 -5.86 -3.21 5.26
CA ARG A 334 -6.68 -4.41 5.02
C ARG A 334 -7.59 -4.68 6.21
N MET A 335 -8.74 -5.29 5.96
CA MET A 335 -9.68 -5.60 7.03
C MET A 335 -9.10 -6.68 7.95
N VAL A 336 -9.23 -6.48 9.26
CA VAL A 336 -8.97 -7.50 10.27
C VAL A 336 -10.31 -8.06 10.74
N LEU A 337 -10.39 -9.39 10.78
CA LEU A 337 -11.56 -10.16 11.15
C LEU A 337 -11.27 -10.96 12.42
N ASP A 338 -12.22 -10.95 13.33
CA ASP A 338 -12.27 -11.89 14.44
C ASP A 338 -13.06 -13.14 14.05
N TRP A 339 -12.73 -14.28 14.67
CA TRP A 339 -13.38 -15.57 14.44
C TRP A 339 -13.73 -16.23 15.77
N ASP A 340 -15.03 -16.36 16.06
CA ASP A 340 -15.53 -16.90 17.34
C ASP A 340 -15.74 -18.43 17.33
N GLY A 341 -15.27 -19.12 16.27
CA GLY A 341 -15.56 -20.53 16.04
C GLY A 341 -16.82 -20.81 15.21
N LYS A 342 -17.66 -19.79 14.95
CA LYS A 342 -18.91 -19.90 14.21
C LYS A 342 -19.09 -18.84 13.13
N ARG A 343 -18.63 -17.61 13.34
CA ARG A 343 -18.79 -16.49 12.39
C ARG A 343 -17.59 -15.56 12.38
N TYR A 344 -17.46 -14.79 11.30
CA TYR A 344 -16.55 -13.65 11.26
C TYR A 344 -17.21 -12.35 11.71
N THR A 345 -16.44 -11.53 12.43
CA THR A 345 -16.80 -10.15 12.77
C THR A 345 -15.69 -9.20 12.30
N ALA A 346 -16.06 -8.14 11.58
CA ALA A 346 -15.11 -7.10 11.20
C ALA A 346 -14.70 -6.27 12.42
N LEU A 347 -13.39 -6.14 12.65
CA LEU A 347 -12.85 -5.29 13.70
C LEU A 347 -12.52 -3.90 13.15
N LEU A 348 -11.41 -3.77 12.43
CA LEU A 348 -10.95 -2.53 11.83
C LEU A 348 -10.03 -2.78 10.63
N ARG A 349 -9.72 -1.72 9.89
CA ARG A 349 -8.69 -1.77 8.85
C ARG A 349 -7.32 -1.43 9.45
N MET A 350 -6.38 -2.36 9.38
CA MET A 350 -5.00 -2.17 9.85
C MET A 350 -3.99 -2.21 8.67
N PRO A 351 -2.81 -1.60 8.80
CA PRO A 351 -1.77 -1.67 7.77
C PRO A 351 -1.39 -3.11 7.42
N LEU A 352 -1.19 -3.36 6.13
CA LEU A 352 -0.61 -4.58 5.55
C LEU A 352 -0.08 -4.23 4.15
N VAL A 353 -0.42 -5.01 3.12
CA VAL A 353 0.13 -4.85 1.77
C VAL A 353 -0.91 -5.00 0.68
N SER A 354 -0.56 -4.49 -0.50
CA SER A 354 -1.09 -4.97 -1.76
C SER A 354 -0.13 -5.99 -2.35
N VAL A 355 -0.64 -7.16 -2.71
CA VAL A 355 0.15 -8.25 -3.29
C VAL A 355 0.09 -8.18 -4.81
N ILE A 356 1.24 -8.35 -5.48
CA ILE A 356 1.33 -8.35 -6.95
C ILE A 356 1.50 -9.78 -7.45
N SER A 357 0.66 -10.14 -8.43
CA SER A 357 0.66 -11.44 -9.11
C SER A 357 0.65 -12.66 -8.17
N PRO A 358 -0.26 -12.75 -7.18
CA PRO A 358 -0.41 -13.95 -6.36
C PRO A 358 -0.86 -15.13 -7.24
N GLN A 359 -0.20 -16.28 -7.09
CA GLN A 359 -0.51 -17.53 -7.78
C GLN A 359 -0.60 -18.66 -6.75
N PHE A 360 -1.63 -19.49 -6.85
CA PHE A 360 -1.71 -20.75 -6.12
C PHE A 360 -0.54 -21.67 -6.50
N ILE A 361 0.05 -22.33 -5.50
CA ILE A 361 1.11 -23.32 -5.66
C ILE A 361 0.62 -24.70 -5.23
N GLY A 362 -0.04 -24.79 -4.08
CA GLY A 362 -0.52 -26.08 -3.57
C GLY A 362 -1.28 -25.95 -2.25
N LEU A 363 -1.98 -27.02 -1.87
CA LEU A 363 -2.55 -27.18 -0.53
C LEU A 363 -1.43 -27.51 0.48
N ARG A 364 -1.60 -27.03 1.71
CA ARG A 364 -0.71 -27.33 2.84
C ARG A 364 -1.48 -28.13 3.88
N ASP A 365 -1.66 -29.41 3.61
CA ASP A 365 -2.37 -30.34 4.50
C ASP A 365 -1.60 -30.60 5.81
N ASP A 366 -0.33 -30.21 5.86
CA ASP A 366 0.53 -30.21 7.04
C ASP A 366 0.36 -28.96 7.93
N LYS A 367 -0.52 -28.02 7.56
CA LYS A 367 -0.73 -26.74 8.25
C LYS A 367 -2.18 -26.47 8.59
N GLU A 368 -2.37 -25.74 9.68
CA GLU A 368 -3.68 -25.26 10.11
C GLU A 368 -3.80 -23.74 10.02
N ALA A 369 -5.04 -23.23 10.01
CA ALA A 369 -5.33 -21.80 9.98
C ALA A 369 -5.12 -21.16 11.37
N VAL A 370 -3.88 -21.21 11.87
CA VAL A 370 -3.45 -20.68 13.18
C VAL A 370 -2.23 -19.77 13.02
N ALA A 371 -1.97 -18.94 14.03
CA ALA A 371 -0.94 -17.89 13.98
C ALA A 371 0.48 -18.46 13.77
N GLU A 372 0.73 -19.67 14.25
CA GLU A 372 2.00 -20.37 14.15
C GLU A 372 2.32 -20.78 12.70
N ASP A 373 1.31 -21.21 11.95
CA ASP A 373 1.48 -21.75 10.59
C ASP A 373 1.31 -20.70 9.49
N VAL A 374 0.49 -19.67 9.74
CA VAL A 374 0.04 -18.66 8.78
C VAL A 374 0.32 -17.24 9.28
N SER A 375 1.43 -17.06 10.00
CA SER A 375 1.77 -15.81 10.67
C SER A 375 1.90 -14.63 9.71
N ILE A 376 1.44 -13.44 10.15
CA ILE A 376 1.78 -12.15 9.54
C ILE A 376 3.30 -11.91 9.45
N LYS A 377 4.10 -12.60 10.28
CA LYS A 377 5.57 -12.48 10.27
C LYS A 377 6.19 -12.81 8.92
N GLN A 378 5.60 -13.76 8.19
CA GLN A 378 6.01 -14.08 6.80
C GLN A 378 5.99 -12.84 5.89
N VAL A 379 5.08 -11.88 6.16
CA VAL A 379 4.97 -10.61 5.43
C VAL A 379 5.94 -9.58 5.98
N THR A 380 6.01 -9.42 7.31
CA THR A 380 6.87 -8.41 7.93
C THR A 380 8.35 -8.69 7.73
N ASP A 381 8.71 -9.96 7.49
CA ASP A 381 10.07 -10.36 7.21
C ASP A 381 10.57 -9.82 5.87
N LEU A 382 9.65 -9.66 4.90
CA LEU A 382 9.91 -9.18 3.55
C LEU A 382 9.76 -7.66 3.43
N ILE A 383 8.85 -7.04 4.19
CA ILE A 383 8.55 -5.60 4.09
C ILE A 383 8.11 -5.00 5.42
N THR A 384 8.43 -3.73 5.65
CA THR A 384 8.00 -3.02 6.87
C THR A 384 6.50 -2.72 6.84
N ILE A 385 5.78 -3.21 7.87
CA ILE A 385 4.36 -2.93 8.09
C ILE A 385 4.21 -2.09 9.37
N ALA A 386 3.52 -0.96 9.28
CA ALA A 386 3.22 -0.14 10.45
C ALA A 386 2.24 -0.87 11.39
N ASP A 387 2.45 -0.76 12.70
CA ASP A 387 1.54 -1.32 13.71
C ASP A 387 1.28 -2.84 13.55
N ALA A 388 2.24 -3.60 13.02
CA ALA A 388 2.11 -5.04 12.84
C ALA A 388 1.90 -5.79 14.18
N ASP A 389 2.52 -5.30 15.26
CA ASP A 389 2.43 -5.91 16.59
C ASP A 389 1.27 -5.35 17.45
N ARG A 390 0.57 -4.33 16.96
CA ARG A 390 -0.58 -3.76 17.69
C ARG A 390 -1.76 -4.74 17.61
N SER A 391 -2.36 -5.09 18.75
CA SER A 391 -3.58 -5.90 18.72
C SER A 391 -4.73 -5.18 18.00
N ALA A 392 -5.50 -5.92 17.21
CA ALA A 392 -6.71 -5.44 16.58
C ALA A 392 -7.85 -5.21 17.59
N HIS A 393 -7.81 -5.86 18.75
CA HIS A 393 -8.75 -5.62 19.85
C HIS A 393 -8.42 -4.37 20.66
N ALA A 394 -7.21 -3.82 20.52
CA ALA A 394 -6.81 -2.56 21.14
C ALA A 394 -7.34 -1.36 20.33
N ASP A 395 -8.65 -1.36 20.01
CA ASP A 395 -9.31 -0.25 19.36
C ASP A 395 -9.82 0.74 20.42
N ASP A 396 -9.15 1.88 20.52
CA ASP A 396 -9.47 3.02 21.36
C ASP A 396 -10.47 3.98 20.69
N ALA A 397 -11.23 3.50 19.70
CA ALA A 397 -12.15 4.35 18.95
C ALA A 397 -13.28 4.84 19.86
N PRO A 398 -13.54 6.15 19.92
CA PRO A 398 -14.71 6.65 20.66
C PRO A 398 -15.98 6.10 20.02
N GLU A 399 -16.97 5.80 20.85
CA GLU A 399 -18.27 5.34 20.37
C GLU A 399 -18.94 6.39 19.47
N SER A 400 -19.75 5.92 18.52
CA SER A 400 -20.57 6.81 17.70
C SER A 400 -21.76 7.31 18.51
N GLU A 401 -22.13 8.57 18.31
CA GLU A 401 -23.26 9.22 19.01
C GLU A 401 -24.42 9.41 18.04
N ILE A 402 -25.59 8.81 18.33
CA ILE A 402 -26.81 9.07 17.57
C ILE A 402 -27.33 10.45 17.95
N LEU A 403 -27.36 11.37 16.98
CA LEU A 403 -27.86 12.73 17.17
C LEU A 403 -29.36 12.83 16.90
N GLU A 404 -29.85 12.06 15.93
CA GLU A 404 -31.26 12.07 15.58
C GLU A 404 -31.70 10.70 15.04
N ARG A 405 -32.88 10.26 15.48
CA ARG A 405 -33.52 9.02 15.03
C ARG A 405 -35.00 9.29 14.86
N VAL A 406 -35.52 9.05 13.66
CA VAL A 406 -36.96 9.03 13.42
C VAL A 406 -37.35 7.74 12.72
N VAL A 407 -38.47 7.17 13.13
CA VAL A 407 -39.05 5.98 12.53
C VAL A 407 -40.49 6.31 12.17
N TYR A 408 -40.90 5.92 10.97
CA TYR A 408 -42.25 6.09 10.50
C TYR A 408 -42.78 4.76 9.96
N THR A 409 -44.06 4.54 10.14
CA THR A 409 -44.77 3.39 9.58
C THR A 409 -45.90 3.82 8.66
N LYS A 410 -46.24 2.96 7.71
CA LYS A 410 -47.41 3.12 6.87
C LYS A 410 -48.02 1.76 6.56
N VAL A 411 -49.31 1.61 6.80
CA VAL A 411 -50.04 0.39 6.46
C VAL A 411 -50.59 0.52 5.04
N MET A 412 -50.30 -0.46 4.19
CA MET A 412 -50.84 -0.53 2.83
C MET A 412 -51.11 -1.99 2.46
N LYS A 413 -52.34 -2.29 2.02
CA LYS A 413 -52.80 -3.66 1.72
C LYS A 413 -52.51 -4.63 2.87
N GLU A 414 -52.93 -4.27 4.08
CA GLU A 414 -52.77 -5.05 5.32
C GLU A 414 -51.31 -5.34 5.74
N LYS A 415 -50.32 -4.77 5.05
CA LYS A 415 -48.91 -4.91 5.40
C LYS A 415 -48.33 -3.60 5.89
N THR A 416 -47.47 -3.69 6.91
CA THR A 416 -46.76 -2.55 7.48
C THR A 416 -45.44 -2.30 6.75
N MET A 417 -45.27 -1.07 6.27
CA MET A 417 -44.02 -0.54 5.75
C MET A 417 -43.33 0.27 6.84
N VAL A 418 -41.99 0.27 6.87
CA VAL A 418 -41.21 0.94 7.90
C VAL A 418 -40.11 1.78 7.24
N ARG A 419 -40.03 3.07 7.57
CA ARG A 419 -38.91 3.93 7.20
C ARG A 419 -38.20 4.40 8.46
N LYS A 420 -36.88 4.24 8.51
CA LYS A 420 -36.04 4.69 9.62
C LYS A 420 -34.97 5.61 9.07
N LEU A 421 -34.93 6.85 9.55
CA LEU A 421 -33.90 7.82 9.22
C LEU A 421 -33.06 8.11 10.47
N LEU A 422 -31.75 7.98 10.33
CA LEU A 422 -30.76 8.19 11.38
C LEU A 422 -29.78 9.28 10.97
N LEU A 423 -29.39 10.13 11.91
CA LEU A 423 -28.19 10.96 11.85
C LEU A 423 -27.33 10.62 13.07
N TRP A 424 -26.07 10.28 12.85
CA TRP A 424 -25.11 10.08 13.93
C TRP A 424 -23.77 10.71 13.62
N LYS A 425 -23.07 11.09 14.68
CA LYS A 425 -21.68 11.51 14.68
C LYS A 425 -20.82 10.28 14.92
N THR A 426 -19.79 10.07 14.11
CA THR A 426 -18.94 8.87 14.24
C THR A 426 -17.93 9.00 15.38
N ASN A 427 -17.58 10.24 15.75
CA ASN A 427 -16.47 10.61 16.64
C ASN A 427 -15.08 10.13 16.14
N LYS A 428 -14.99 9.66 14.89
CA LYS A 428 -13.79 9.00 14.33
C LYS A 428 -13.20 9.77 13.13
N GLN A 429 -13.62 11.00 12.88
CA GLN A 429 -13.23 11.78 11.70
C GLN A 429 -11.70 11.96 11.56
N ASP A 430 -11.00 12.03 12.68
CA ASP A 430 -9.54 12.25 12.70
C ASP A 430 -8.75 11.00 12.31
N ARG A 431 -9.41 9.83 12.23
CA ARG A 431 -8.79 8.56 11.80
C ARG A 431 -8.67 8.43 10.28
N GLY A 432 -9.29 9.33 9.51
CA GLY A 432 -9.22 9.38 8.04
C GLY A 432 -10.04 8.33 7.29
N ASP A 433 -10.41 7.22 7.95
CA ASP A 433 -11.23 6.15 7.37
C ASP A 433 -12.74 6.30 7.65
N PHE A 434 -13.14 7.28 8.47
CA PHE A 434 -14.54 7.51 8.85
C PHE A 434 -14.96 8.95 8.54
N PRO A 435 -16.17 9.17 8.00
CA PRO A 435 -16.74 10.51 7.91
C PRO A 435 -17.08 11.01 9.33
N GLY A 436 -17.17 12.32 9.54
CA GLY A 436 -17.60 12.88 10.83
C GLY A 436 -19.06 12.56 11.17
N TYR A 437 -19.93 12.53 10.16
CA TYR A 437 -21.36 12.33 10.28
C TYR A 437 -21.89 11.44 9.17
N VAL A 438 -22.90 10.64 9.50
CA VAL A 438 -23.62 9.79 8.54
C VAL A 438 -25.12 10.02 8.71
N VAL A 439 -25.81 10.17 7.59
CA VAL A 439 -27.27 10.15 7.49
C VAL A 439 -27.67 8.89 6.75
N TYR A 440 -28.54 8.08 7.34
CA TYR A 440 -28.91 6.77 6.81
C TYR A 440 -30.42 6.58 6.83
N LEU A 441 -31.00 6.45 5.64
CA LEU A 441 -32.38 6.04 5.47
C LEU A 441 -32.43 4.53 5.23
N THR A 442 -33.27 3.85 5.99
CA THR A 442 -33.75 2.49 5.71
C THR A 442 -35.20 2.58 5.30
N ASP A 443 -35.57 1.99 4.17
CA ASP A 443 -36.95 1.89 3.70
C ASP A 443 -37.30 0.41 3.50
N PHE A 444 -38.21 -0.11 4.32
CA PHE A 444 -38.73 -1.46 4.23
C PHE A 444 -40.17 -1.45 3.71
N SER A 445 -40.43 -2.19 2.64
CA SER A 445 -41.75 -2.43 2.06
C SER A 445 -41.87 -3.87 1.59
N PRO A 446 -42.72 -4.70 2.23
CA PRO A 446 -42.85 -6.13 1.92
C PRO A 446 -43.57 -6.42 0.59
N ASN A 447 -43.97 -5.39 -0.15
CA ASN A 447 -44.62 -5.51 -1.45
C ASN A 447 -43.67 -5.18 -2.62
N ARG A 448 -42.44 -4.72 -2.35
CA ARG A 448 -41.42 -4.51 -3.38
C ARG A 448 -40.71 -5.81 -3.75
N LYS A 449 -40.18 -5.86 -4.98
CA LYS A 449 -39.27 -6.92 -5.43
C LYS A 449 -38.04 -7.02 -4.52
N ASP A 450 -37.48 -5.86 -4.14
CA ASP A 450 -36.45 -5.71 -3.13
C ASP A 450 -37.07 -5.06 -1.89
N PRO A 451 -37.38 -5.84 -0.83
CA PRO A 451 -38.15 -5.32 0.29
C PRO A 451 -37.43 -4.22 1.07
N LEU A 452 -36.08 -4.15 1.00
CA LEU A 452 -35.27 -3.23 1.77
C LEU A 452 -34.42 -2.34 0.86
N GLU A 453 -34.69 -1.04 0.88
CA GLU A 453 -33.91 0.00 0.21
C GLU A 453 -33.16 0.85 1.25
N ARG A 454 -32.01 1.41 0.86
CA ARG A 454 -31.14 2.21 1.74
C ARG A 454 -30.60 3.43 0.99
N ASP A 455 -30.54 4.59 1.65
CA ASP A 455 -29.84 5.79 1.15
C ASP A 455 -28.87 6.28 2.24
N ILE A 456 -27.64 6.58 1.84
CA ILE A 456 -26.56 6.99 2.74
C ILE A 456 -25.98 8.31 2.26
N LYS A 457 -25.94 9.31 3.14
CA LYS A 457 -25.20 10.56 2.94
C LYS A 457 -24.13 10.68 4.02
N ILE A 458 -22.97 11.19 3.65
CA ILE A 458 -21.84 11.37 4.56
C ILE A 458 -21.35 12.82 4.52
N SER A 459 -20.84 13.32 5.64
CA SER A 459 -20.32 14.69 5.75
C SER A 459 -19.31 14.77 6.90
N ASN A 460 -18.30 15.65 6.78
CA ASN A 460 -17.43 16.02 7.91
C ASN A 460 -17.93 17.28 8.64
N ASN A 461 -19.05 17.87 8.19
CA ASN A 461 -19.67 19.05 8.77
C ASN A 461 -21.10 18.71 9.24
N GLU A 462 -21.41 19.04 10.50
CA GLU A 462 -22.71 18.75 11.10
C GLU A 462 -23.85 19.49 10.40
N LYS A 463 -23.67 20.76 10.05
CA LYS A 463 -24.71 21.57 9.39
C LYS A 463 -25.12 20.96 8.06
N THR A 464 -24.14 20.52 7.27
CA THR A 464 -24.39 19.80 6.01
C THR A 464 -25.10 18.47 6.25
N ALA A 465 -24.71 17.70 7.29
CA ALA A 465 -25.36 16.44 7.62
C ALA A 465 -26.83 16.65 8.05
N ARG A 466 -27.13 17.68 8.84
CA ARG A 466 -28.51 18.04 9.22
C ARG A 466 -29.33 18.46 8.01
N LYS A 467 -28.74 19.19 7.05
CA LYS A 467 -29.41 19.51 5.78
C LYS A 467 -29.77 18.24 5.00
N PHE A 468 -28.84 17.29 4.86
CA PHE A 468 -29.13 15.99 4.22
C PHE A 468 -30.24 15.22 4.93
N PHE A 469 -30.28 15.26 6.27
CA PHE A 469 -31.34 14.64 7.05
C PHE A 469 -32.70 15.27 6.74
N GLN A 470 -32.79 16.60 6.72
CA GLN A 470 -34.03 17.33 6.40
C GLN A 470 -34.49 17.03 4.96
N GLU A 471 -33.60 17.10 3.98
CA GLU A 471 -33.92 16.81 2.58
C GLU A 471 -34.44 15.37 2.41
N LEU A 472 -33.81 14.39 3.06
CA LEU A 472 -34.28 13.00 3.04
C LEU A 472 -35.61 12.84 3.77
N ALA A 473 -35.82 13.56 4.87
CA ALA A 473 -37.09 13.51 5.60
C ALA A 473 -38.25 14.08 4.77
N GLU A 474 -38.07 15.28 4.19
CA GLU A 474 -39.06 15.94 3.33
C GLU A 474 -39.39 15.10 2.09
N LYS A 475 -38.40 14.43 1.51
CA LYS A 475 -38.60 13.57 0.34
C LYS A 475 -39.32 12.26 0.68
N ASN A 476 -39.01 11.65 1.84
CA ASN A 476 -39.40 10.27 2.13
C ASN A 476 -40.51 10.13 3.17
N PHE A 477 -40.90 11.17 3.90
CA PHE A 477 -42.01 11.09 4.86
C PHE A 477 -43.23 11.89 4.37
N ILE A 478 -43.61 11.68 3.11
CA ILE A 478 -44.77 12.32 2.47
C ILE A 478 -46.01 11.42 2.49
N GLY A 479 -47.15 11.93 2.95
CA GLY A 479 -48.48 11.32 2.79
C GLY A 479 -48.68 9.95 3.44
N GLY A 480 -49.41 9.92 4.56
CA GLY A 480 -49.86 8.68 5.23
C GLY A 480 -48.76 7.88 5.94
N TRP A 481 -47.62 8.51 6.21
CA TRP A 481 -46.59 7.98 7.11
C TRP A 481 -46.79 8.55 8.50
N GLU A 482 -46.86 7.67 9.49
CA GLU A 482 -47.06 8.04 10.89
C GLU A 482 -45.79 7.79 11.67
N ARG A 483 -45.36 8.77 12.48
CA ARG A 483 -44.17 8.64 13.30
C ARG A 483 -44.43 7.63 14.43
N VAL A 484 -43.49 6.74 14.66
CA VAL A 484 -43.48 5.81 15.78
C VAL A 484 -42.26 6.08 16.65
N GLU A 485 -42.40 5.90 17.96
CA GLU A 485 -41.32 6.14 18.94
C GLU A 485 -40.19 5.08 18.83
#